data_AF-A0A3C0T1M3-F1
#
_entry.id   AF-A0A3C0T1M3-F1
#
_cell.length_a   1.000
_cell.length_b   1.000
_cell.length_c   1.000
_cell.angle_alpha   90.00
_cell.angle_beta   90.00
_cell.angle_gamma   90.00
#
_symmetry.space_group_name_H-M   'P 1'
#
loop_
_entity.id
_entity.type
_entity.pdbx_description
1 polymer ?
#
loop_
_entity_poly.entity_id
_entity_poly.type
_entity_poly.pdbx_seq_one_letter_code
_entity_poly.pdbx_strand_id
1 'polypeptide(L)'
;MSQRAVLLIDRRCGILSAMNTRFLLKLLDSGFIFRSGMVLLALSLVVLGEFFIIDLISGFWGLYFTLALASATGLAGVFLSYREITARINLIKEEVTEGQFSEKDMVQLAGAIVTALLLLLPGFMSDFFGAIGFFPVVRMGYGRLATFKMTPKLNEIYEYMRLYD
;
A
#
# COMPACT_ATOMS: atom_id res chain seq x y z
N MET A 1 12.61 20.94 44.96
CA MET A 1 12.67 20.79 43.48
C MET A 1 12.79 19.33 42.99
N SER A 2 13.21 18.38 43.84
CA SER A 2 13.51 16.98 43.43
C SER A 2 12.29 16.07 43.18
N GLN A 3 11.16 16.25 43.88
CA GLN A 3 10.02 15.33 43.79
C GLN A 3 9.20 15.42 42.49
N ARG A 4 9.18 16.57 41.79
CA ARG A 4 8.44 16.73 40.53
C ARG A 4 9.11 16.03 39.34
N ALA A 5 10.43 15.88 39.36
CA ALA A 5 11.17 15.21 38.29
C ALA A 5 10.96 13.69 38.30
N VAL A 6 10.93 13.07 39.49
CA VAL A 6 10.71 11.63 39.66
C VAL A 6 9.31 11.21 39.21
N LEU A 7 8.29 12.04 39.50
CA LEU A 7 6.90 11.76 39.14
C LEU A 7 6.64 11.89 37.62
N LEU A 8 7.43 12.70 36.90
CA LEU A 8 7.37 12.81 35.44
C LEU A 8 8.04 11.64 34.72
N ILE A 9 9.08 11.04 35.31
CA ILE A 9 9.76 9.87 34.77
C ILE A 9 8.88 8.61 34.93
N ASP A 10 8.25 8.44 36.10
CA ASP A 10 7.35 7.30 36.38
C ASP A 10 6.10 7.30 35.47
N ARG A 11 5.48 8.47 35.25
CA ARG A 11 4.37 8.59 34.29
C ARG A 11 4.78 8.27 32.84
N ARG A 12 5.97 8.69 32.39
CA ARG A 12 6.44 8.37 31.03
C ARG A 12 6.67 6.87 30.86
N CYS A 13 7.19 6.19 31.87
CA CYS A 13 7.45 4.75 31.83
C CYS A 13 6.14 3.94 31.80
N GLY A 14 5.14 4.35 32.58
CA GLY A 14 3.80 3.74 32.56
C GLY A 14 3.07 3.91 31.22
N ILE A 15 3.19 5.07 30.57
CA ILE A 15 2.57 5.34 29.26
C ILE A 15 3.26 4.57 28.14
N LEU A 16 4.59 4.47 28.14
CA LEU A 16 5.33 3.69 27.14
C LEU A 16 4.98 2.19 27.21
N SER A 17 4.88 1.63 28.42
CA SER A 17 4.55 0.22 28.64
C SER A 17 3.10 -0.11 28.29
N ALA A 18 2.15 0.78 28.63
CA ALA A 18 0.73 0.62 28.31
C ALA A 18 0.43 0.72 26.80
N MET A 19 1.20 1.54 26.06
CA MET A 19 1.03 1.68 24.61
C MET A 19 1.51 0.43 23.86
N ASN A 20 2.63 -0.16 24.29
CA ASN A 20 3.19 -1.37 23.67
C ASN A 20 2.28 -2.60 23.92
N THR A 21 1.75 -2.75 25.13
CA THR A 21 0.87 -3.87 25.50
C THR A 21 -0.48 -3.82 24.79
N ARG A 22 -1.10 -2.64 24.65
CA ARG A 22 -2.36 -2.50 23.89
C ARG A 22 -2.19 -2.74 22.39
N PHE A 23 -1.03 -2.36 21.84
CA PHE A 23 -0.71 -2.65 20.44
C PHE A 23 -0.49 -4.15 20.21
N LEU A 24 0.24 -4.82 21.11
CA LEU A 24 0.43 -6.27 21.09
C LEU A 24 -0.90 -7.02 21.26
N LEU A 25 -1.78 -6.57 22.15
CA LEU A 25 -3.12 -7.17 22.33
C LEU A 25 -4.05 -6.94 21.13
N LYS A 26 -3.91 -5.82 20.41
CA LYS A 26 -4.62 -5.59 19.14
C LYS A 26 -4.07 -6.43 17.99
N LEU A 27 -2.76 -6.66 17.95
CA LEU A 27 -2.14 -7.59 16.99
C LEU A 27 -2.54 -9.04 17.27
N LEU A 28 -2.81 -9.38 18.54
CA LEU A 28 -3.28 -10.70 18.99
C LEU A 28 -4.81 -10.81 19.13
N ASP A 29 -5.58 -9.95 18.45
CA ASP A 29 -7.02 -10.11 18.37
C ASP A 29 -7.37 -11.12 17.26
N SER A 30 -8.11 -12.19 17.59
CA SER A 30 -8.41 -13.31 16.67
C SER A 30 -9.16 -12.84 15.42
N GLY A 31 -9.96 -11.78 15.52
CA GLY A 31 -10.63 -11.17 14.37
C GLY A 31 -9.68 -10.45 13.40
N PHE A 32 -8.63 -9.81 13.93
CA PHE A 32 -7.59 -9.16 13.13
C PHE A 32 -6.63 -10.18 12.52
N ILE A 33 -6.21 -11.20 13.29
CA ILE A 33 -5.36 -12.29 12.81
C ILE A 33 -6.04 -13.05 11.67
N PHE A 34 -7.33 -13.39 11.79
CA PHE A 34 -8.00 -14.15 10.75
C PHE A 34 -8.09 -13.35 9.43
N ARG A 35 -8.45 -12.07 9.52
CA ARG A 35 -8.57 -11.19 8.33
C ARG A 35 -7.21 -10.91 7.69
N SER A 36 -6.19 -10.60 8.49
CA SER A 36 -4.82 -10.36 7.98
C SER A 36 -4.17 -11.66 7.47
N GLY A 37 -4.38 -12.76 8.17
CA GLY A 37 -3.93 -14.10 7.78
C GLY A 37 -4.52 -14.54 6.45
N MET A 38 -5.80 -14.25 6.18
CA MET A 38 -6.42 -14.54 4.88
C MET A 38 -5.77 -13.75 3.73
N VAL A 39 -5.43 -12.47 3.95
CA VAL A 39 -4.73 -11.64 2.96
C VAL A 39 -3.31 -12.13 2.72
N LEU A 40 -2.57 -12.46 3.79
CA LEU A 40 -1.22 -13.01 3.70
C LEU A 40 -1.20 -14.36 2.99
N LEU A 41 -2.19 -15.21 3.28
CA LEU A 41 -2.33 -16.51 2.63
C LEU A 41 -2.64 -16.35 1.14
N ALA A 42 -3.57 -15.46 0.77
CA ALA A 42 -3.84 -15.15 -0.62
C ALA A 42 -2.60 -14.62 -1.35
N LEU A 43 -1.86 -13.68 -0.73
CA LEU A 43 -0.60 -13.16 -1.27
C LEU A 43 0.43 -14.28 -1.47
N SER A 44 0.56 -15.18 -0.49
CA SER A 44 1.47 -16.32 -0.57
C SER A 44 1.10 -17.29 -1.70
N LEU A 45 -0.21 -17.55 -1.91
CA LEU A 45 -0.65 -18.38 -3.03
C LEU A 45 -0.29 -17.75 -4.37
N VAL A 46 -0.46 -16.43 -4.51
CA VAL A 46 -0.09 -15.71 -5.74
C VAL A 46 1.40 -15.90 -6.01
N VAL A 47 2.26 -15.64 -5.02
CA VAL A 47 3.73 -15.80 -5.15
C VAL A 47 4.11 -17.24 -5.52
N LEU A 48 3.48 -18.24 -4.91
CA LEU A 48 3.71 -19.65 -5.28
C LEU A 48 3.27 -19.96 -6.71
N GLY A 49 2.15 -19.41 -7.15
CA GLY A 49 1.67 -19.54 -8.53
C GLY A 49 2.65 -18.93 -9.54
N GLU A 50 3.26 -17.79 -9.21
CA GLU A 50 4.28 -17.17 -10.06
C GLU A 50 5.51 -18.05 -10.22
N PHE A 51 6.01 -18.64 -9.12
CA PHE A 51 7.14 -19.57 -9.19
C PHE A 51 6.84 -20.77 -10.11
N PHE A 52 5.62 -21.31 -10.06
CA PHE A 52 5.22 -22.41 -10.92
C PHE A 52 5.20 -22.02 -12.41
N ILE A 53 4.74 -20.80 -12.73
CA ILE A 53 4.71 -20.29 -14.11
C ILE A 53 6.12 -20.02 -14.61
N ILE A 54 6.98 -19.43 -13.78
CA ILE A 54 8.39 -19.18 -14.12
C ILE A 54 9.09 -20.51 -14.41
N ASP A 55 8.88 -21.54 -13.59
CA ASP A 55 9.45 -22.87 -13.81
C ASP A 55 9.00 -23.47 -15.15
N LEU A 56 7.70 -23.39 -15.45
CA LEU A 56 7.12 -23.89 -16.71
C LEU A 56 7.71 -23.18 -17.95
N ILE A 57 7.87 -21.86 -17.91
CA ILE A 57 8.41 -21.05 -19.02
C ILE A 57 9.93 -21.22 -19.13
N SER A 58 10.61 -21.41 -18.00
CA SER A 58 12.06 -21.59 -17.95
C SER A 58 12.54 -22.81 -18.73
N GLY A 59 11.70 -23.83 -18.86
CA GLY A 59 11.98 -25.01 -19.68
C GLY A 59 12.15 -24.71 -21.18
N PHE A 60 11.60 -23.59 -21.67
CA PHE A 60 11.68 -23.20 -23.09
C PHE A 60 12.82 -22.21 -23.36
N TRP A 61 12.98 -21.19 -22.51
CA TRP A 61 13.87 -20.05 -22.74
C TRP A 61 15.09 -20.02 -21.82
N GLY A 62 15.15 -20.92 -20.85
CA GLY A 62 16.16 -20.92 -19.78
C GLY A 62 15.75 -20.04 -18.60
N LEU A 63 16.16 -20.48 -17.39
CA LEU A 63 15.83 -19.81 -16.14
C LEU A 63 16.33 -18.37 -16.09
N TYR A 64 17.59 -18.12 -16.45
CA TYR A 64 18.19 -16.80 -16.38
C TYR A 64 17.51 -15.77 -17.30
N PHE A 65 17.12 -16.19 -18.52
CA PHE A 65 16.42 -15.31 -19.45
C PHE A 65 15.01 -14.96 -18.94
N THR A 66 14.30 -15.97 -18.42
CA THR A 66 12.95 -15.83 -17.86
C THR A 66 12.95 -14.88 -16.65
N LEU A 67 13.91 -15.04 -15.74
CA LEU A 67 14.09 -14.15 -14.58
C LEU A 67 14.48 -12.73 -14.99
N ALA A 68 15.39 -12.59 -15.98
CA ALA A 68 15.79 -11.27 -16.48
C ALA A 68 14.60 -10.54 -17.11
N LEU A 69 13.78 -11.24 -17.88
CA LEU A 69 12.58 -10.67 -18.50
C LEU A 69 11.56 -10.24 -17.44
N ALA A 70 11.21 -11.12 -16.51
CA ALA A 70 10.27 -10.84 -15.42
C ALA A 70 10.75 -9.70 -14.50
N SER A 71 12.05 -9.62 -14.25
CA SER A 71 12.62 -8.52 -13.46
C SER A 71 12.60 -7.20 -14.23
N ALA A 72 12.86 -7.23 -15.55
CA ALA A 72 12.84 -6.04 -16.39
C ALA A 72 11.42 -5.46 -16.55
N THR A 73 10.41 -6.32 -16.70
CA THR A 73 8.99 -5.93 -16.77
C THR A 73 8.52 -5.35 -15.44
N GLY A 74 8.81 -6.02 -14.32
CA GLY A 74 8.49 -5.50 -12.98
C GLY A 74 9.15 -4.13 -12.72
N LEU A 75 10.44 -3.99 -13.04
CA LEU A 75 11.16 -2.73 -12.88
C LEU A 75 10.58 -1.61 -13.75
N ALA A 76 10.27 -1.91 -15.02
CA ALA A 76 9.65 -0.95 -15.94
C ALA A 76 8.27 -0.52 -15.43
N GLY A 77 7.45 -1.46 -14.95
CA GLY A 77 6.14 -1.19 -14.39
C GLY A 77 6.18 -0.30 -13.15
N VAL A 78 7.09 -0.58 -12.23
CA VAL A 78 7.31 0.25 -11.03
C VAL A 78 7.78 1.65 -11.43
N PHE A 79 8.71 1.77 -12.38
CA PHE A 79 9.22 3.06 -12.83
C PHE A 79 8.12 3.95 -13.45
N LEU A 80 7.27 3.37 -14.30
CA LEU A 80 6.13 4.07 -14.88
C LEU A 80 5.12 4.51 -13.81
N SER A 81 4.79 3.62 -12.88
CA SER A 81 3.85 3.91 -11.80
C SER A 81 4.38 4.99 -10.85
N TYR A 82 5.68 4.99 -10.56
CA TYR A 82 6.34 5.99 -9.70
C TYR A 82 6.21 7.42 -10.25
N ARG A 83 6.42 7.57 -11.57
CA ARG A 83 6.27 8.88 -12.24
C ARG A 83 4.84 9.39 -12.13
N GLU A 84 3.86 8.51 -12.32
CA GLU A 84 2.46 8.90 -12.22
C GLU A 84 2.04 9.23 -10.79
N ILE A 85 2.43 8.42 -9.79
CA ILE A 85 2.15 8.67 -8.37
C ILE A 85 2.67 10.05 -7.97
N THR A 86 3.90 10.39 -8.37
CA THR A 86 4.51 11.68 -8.04
C THR A 86 3.77 12.84 -8.71
N ALA A 87 3.42 12.71 -9.98
CA ALA A 87 2.63 13.72 -10.69
C ALA A 87 1.26 13.95 -10.01
N ARG A 88 0.55 12.87 -9.62
CA ARG A 88 -0.75 12.94 -8.95
C ARG A 88 -0.65 13.55 -7.55
N ILE A 89 0.38 13.22 -6.79
CA ILE A 89 0.62 13.82 -5.47
C ILE A 89 0.81 15.34 -5.60
N ASN A 90 1.53 15.80 -6.61
CA ASN A 90 1.72 17.23 -6.82
C ASN A 90 0.42 17.93 -7.20
N LEU A 91 -0.41 17.33 -8.06
CA LEU A 91 -1.74 17.85 -8.40
C LEU A 91 -2.65 17.94 -7.17
N ILE A 92 -2.70 16.88 -6.35
CA ILE A 92 -3.52 16.87 -5.13
C ILE A 92 -3.05 17.96 -4.14
N LYS A 93 -1.74 18.20 -4.03
CA LYS A 93 -1.22 19.29 -3.18
C LYS A 93 -1.68 20.66 -3.66
N GLU A 94 -1.70 20.89 -4.97
CA GLU A 94 -2.18 22.12 -5.59
C GLU A 94 -3.69 22.30 -5.33
N GLU A 95 -4.49 21.27 -5.61
CA GLU A 95 -5.93 21.24 -5.33
C GLU A 95 -6.29 21.50 -3.86
N VAL A 96 -5.51 20.95 -2.92
CA VAL A 96 -5.69 21.18 -1.48
C VAL A 96 -5.42 22.64 -1.13
N THR A 97 -4.38 23.25 -1.73
CA THR A 97 -4.03 24.66 -1.51
C THR A 97 -5.10 25.61 -2.08
N GLU A 98 -5.75 25.22 -3.18
CA GLU A 98 -6.85 25.95 -3.80
C GLU A 98 -8.22 25.69 -3.13
N GLY A 99 -8.27 24.79 -2.14
CA GLY A 99 -9.49 24.42 -1.43
C GLY A 99 -10.47 23.56 -2.24
N GLN A 100 -10.07 23.05 -3.41
CA GLN A 100 -10.87 22.24 -4.33
C GLN A 100 -10.41 20.77 -4.32
N PHE A 101 -10.65 20.07 -3.21
CA PHE A 101 -10.23 18.67 -3.07
C PHE A 101 -11.19 17.70 -3.77
N SER A 102 -10.65 16.85 -4.65
CA SER A 102 -11.41 15.84 -5.40
C SER A 102 -11.21 14.43 -4.84
N GLU A 103 -12.29 13.80 -4.35
CA GLU A 103 -12.26 12.40 -3.90
C GLU A 103 -11.79 11.43 -5.01
N LYS A 104 -12.06 11.76 -6.28
CA LYS A 104 -11.68 10.92 -7.43
C LYS A 104 -10.17 10.83 -7.59
N ASP A 105 -9.43 11.88 -7.24
CA ASP A 105 -7.99 11.92 -7.39
C ASP A 105 -7.29 11.12 -6.30
N MET A 106 -7.86 11.05 -5.09
CA MET A 106 -7.39 10.11 -4.06
C MET A 106 -7.67 8.65 -4.42
N VAL A 107 -8.83 8.33 -5.00
CA VAL A 107 -9.12 6.97 -5.48
C VAL A 107 -8.15 6.56 -6.58
N GLN A 108 -7.85 7.46 -7.51
CA GLN A 108 -6.86 7.22 -8.57
C GLN A 108 -5.45 7.06 -8.02
N LEU A 109 -5.04 7.89 -7.05
CA LEU A 109 -3.75 7.77 -6.37
C LEU A 109 -3.63 6.42 -5.64
N ALA A 110 -4.66 6.01 -4.90
CA ALA A 110 -4.71 4.72 -4.23
C ALA A 110 -4.60 3.56 -5.23
N GLY A 111 -5.32 3.64 -6.35
CA GLY A 111 -5.23 2.65 -7.43
C GLY A 111 -3.84 2.60 -8.06
N ALA A 112 -3.17 3.73 -8.25
CA ALA A 112 -1.80 3.80 -8.76
C ALA A 112 -0.80 3.13 -7.80
N ILE A 113 -0.94 3.35 -6.50
CA ILE A 113 -0.11 2.72 -5.46
C ILE A 113 -0.32 1.19 -5.44
N VAL A 114 -1.58 0.74 -5.51
CA VAL A 114 -1.88 -0.71 -5.59
C VAL A 114 -1.29 -1.33 -6.85
N THR A 115 -1.39 -0.64 -7.98
CA THR A 115 -0.80 -1.09 -9.25
C THR A 115 0.72 -1.20 -9.15
N ALA A 116 1.38 -0.19 -8.55
CA ALA A 116 2.82 -0.20 -8.30
C ALA A 116 3.24 -1.34 -7.37
N LEU A 117 2.45 -1.62 -6.32
CA LEU A 117 2.70 -2.71 -5.38
C LEU A 117 2.54 -4.07 -6.05
N LEU A 118 1.59 -4.21 -6.97
CA LEU A 118 1.39 -5.44 -7.74
C LEU A 118 2.54 -5.68 -8.71
N LEU A 119 3.02 -4.63 -9.39
CA LEU A 119 4.18 -4.69 -10.30
C LEU A 119 5.53 -4.86 -9.58
N LEU A 120 5.59 -4.60 -8.28
CA LEU A 120 6.80 -4.80 -7.47
C LEU A 120 7.14 -6.29 -7.33
N LEU A 121 6.14 -7.18 -7.40
CA LEU A 121 6.35 -8.62 -7.37
C LEU A 121 6.73 -9.06 -8.80
N PRO A 122 8.01 -9.39 -9.07
CA PRO A 122 8.41 -9.84 -10.40
C PRO A 122 7.73 -11.18 -10.70
N GLY A 123 6.81 -11.19 -11.66
CA GLY A 123 5.99 -12.36 -11.97
C GLY A 123 5.13 -12.15 -13.21
N PHE A 124 4.91 -13.20 -13.99
CA PHE A 124 4.16 -13.11 -15.25
C PHE A 124 2.69 -12.77 -15.04
N MET A 125 2.05 -13.29 -13.98
CA MET A 125 0.65 -12.96 -13.70
C MET A 125 0.54 -11.54 -13.14
N SER A 126 1.44 -11.17 -12.23
CA SER A 126 1.52 -9.87 -11.58
C SER A 126 1.83 -8.76 -12.58
N ASP A 127 2.69 -9.03 -13.56
CA ASP A 127 2.97 -8.14 -14.69
C ASP A 127 1.73 -7.97 -15.57
N PHE A 128 0.97 -9.03 -15.84
CA PHE A 128 -0.26 -8.94 -16.63
C PHE A 128 -1.33 -8.09 -15.92
N PHE A 129 -1.62 -8.37 -14.65
CA PHE A 129 -2.59 -7.59 -13.87
C PHE A 129 -2.12 -6.16 -13.59
N GLY A 130 -0.81 -5.97 -13.42
CA GLY A 130 -0.17 -4.67 -13.24
C GLY A 130 -0.22 -3.82 -14.51
N ALA A 131 0.07 -4.40 -15.67
CA ALA A 131 -0.05 -3.74 -16.97
C ALA A 131 -1.50 -3.34 -17.27
N ILE A 132 -2.47 -4.20 -16.93
CA ILE A 132 -3.89 -3.86 -17.03
C ILE A 132 -4.27 -2.72 -16.08
N GLY A 133 -3.65 -2.65 -14.89
CA GLY A 133 -3.79 -1.55 -13.93
C GLY A 133 -3.28 -0.18 -14.41
N PHE A 134 -2.53 -0.16 -15.52
CA PHE A 134 -2.12 1.08 -16.17
C PHE A 134 -3.31 1.79 -16.85
N PHE A 135 -4.37 1.05 -17.21
CA PHE A 135 -5.57 1.65 -17.77
C PHE A 135 -6.40 2.37 -16.68
N PRO A 136 -6.82 3.63 -16.91
CA PRO A 136 -7.51 4.45 -15.92
C PRO A 136 -8.83 3.83 -15.43
N VAL A 137 -9.51 3.06 -16.28
CA VAL A 137 -10.76 2.34 -15.95
C VAL A 137 -10.52 1.25 -14.88
N VAL A 138 -9.46 0.47 -15.05
CA VAL A 138 -9.09 -0.61 -14.12
C VAL A 138 -8.54 -0.02 -12.84
N ARG A 139 -7.79 1.07 -12.94
CA ARG A 139 -7.25 1.78 -11.78
C ARG A 139 -8.33 2.34 -10.87
N MET A 140 -9.43 2.85 -11.42
CA MET A 140 -10.61 3.22 -10.62
C MET A 140 -11.21 2.00 -9.91
N GLY A 141 -11.19 0.82 -10.52
CA GLY A 141 -11.59 -0.45 -9.89
C GLY A 141 -10.69 -0.82 -8.71
N TYR A 142 -9.37 -0.86 -8.91
CA TYR A 142 -8.39 -1.12 -7.84
C TYR A 142 -8.45 -0.06 -6.74
N GLY A 143 -8.54 1.21 -7.12
CA GLY A 143 -8.69 2.33 -6.22
C GLY A 143 -9.95 2.23 -5.39
N ARG A 144 -11.10 1.92 -5.99
CA ARG A 144 -12.38 1.74 -5.29
C ARG A 144 -12.35 0.54 -4.37
N LEU A 145 -11.74 -0.57 -4.77
CA LEU A 145 -11.56 -1.75 -3.90
C LEU A 145 -10.69 -1.42 -2.68
N ALA A 146 -9.61 -0.65 -2.88
CA ALA A 146 -8.72 -0.21 -1.81
C ALA A 146 -9.38 0.82 -0.88
N THR A 147 -10.09 1.81 -1.45
CA THR A 147 -10.82 2.83 -0.68
C THR A 147 -12.11 2.32 -0.05
N PHE A 148 -12.64 1.16 -0.46
CA PHE A 148 -13.83 0.54 0.14
C PHE A 148 -13.70 0.28 1.66
N LYS A 149 -12.47 0.30 2.21
CA LYS A 149 -12.20 0.19 3.65
C LYS A 149 -11.73 1.49 4.32
N MET A 150 -11.45 2.57 3.58
CA MET A 150 -10.75 3.77 4.06
C MET A 150 -11.55 5.08 3.96
N THR A 151 -12.79 5.06 3.48
CA THR A 151 -13.61 6.27 3.25
C THR A 151 -13.88 7.16 4.47
N PRO A 152 -14.07 6.68 5.73
CA PRO A 152 -14.42 7.60 6.82
C PRO A 152 -13.24 8.41 7.39
N LYS A 153 -11.97 8.04 7.11
CA LYS A 153 -10.79 8.69 7.73
C LYS A 153 -10.14 9.79 6.90
N LEU A 154 -10.37 9.82 5.59
CA LEU A 154 -9.76 10.83 4.71
C LEU A 154 -10.40 12.21 4.92
N ASN A 155 -11.71 12.27 5.16
CA ASN A 155 -12.41 13.53 5.48
C ASN A 155 -11.94 14.15 6.79
N GLU A 156 -11.69 13.34 7.83
CA GLU A 156 -11.10 13.84 9.08
C GLU A 156 -9.72 14.47 8.84
N ILE A 157 -8.83 13.80 8.09
CA ILE A 157 -7.47 14.30 7.83
C ILE A 157 -7.51 15.62 7.04
N TYR A 158 -8.44 15.75 6.08
CA TYR A 158 -8.65 17.00 5.36
C TYR A 158 -9.16 18.12 6.28
N GLU A 159 -10.13 17.82 7.14
CA GLU A 159 -10.66 18.78 8.12
C GLU A 159 -9.55 19.27 9.07
N TYR A 160 -8.62 18.38 9.47
CA TYR A 160 -7.44 18.75 10.25
C TYR A 160 -6.45 19.65 9.51
N MET A 161 -6.19 19.43 8.22
CA MET A 161 -5.29 20.30 7.45
C MET A 161 -5.92 21.65 7.16
N ARG A 162 -7.24 21.70 6.91
CA ARG A 162 -7.99 22.94 6.74
C ARG A 162 -8.09 23.80 8.02
N LEU A 163 -8.01 23.17 9.20
CA LEU A 163 -8.06 23.87 10.50
C LEU A 163 -6.73 24.52 10.91
N TYR A 164 -5.63 24.22 10.19
CA TYR A 164 -4.28 24.70 10.53
C TYR A 164 -3.75 25.81 9.59
N ASP A 165 -4.50 26.13 8.54
CA ASP A 165 -4.39 27.35 7.72
C ASP A 165 -5.45 28.38 8.17
#